data_AF-A0AB35HH23-F1
#
_entry.id   AF-A0AB35HH23-F1
#
_cell.length_a   1.000
_cell.length_b   1.000
_cell.length_c   1.000
_cell.angle_alpha   90.00
_cell.angle_beta   90.00
_cell.angle_gamma   90.00
#
_symmetry.space_group_name_H-M   'P 1'
#
loop_
_entity.id
_entity.type
_entity.pdbx_description
1 polymer ?
#
loop_
_entity_poly.entity_id
_entity_poly.type
_entity_poly.pdbx_seq_one_letter_code
_entity_poly.pdbx_strand_id
1 'polypeptide(L)'
;LVEQWGAEFLQLYPSANILVATKRDFEKKNRKKLFSKMATGEYDAIIIGHSQFEKIPMSIERQKMNIENEIEEITNGISSLKA
;
A
#
# COMPACT_ATOMS: atom_id res chain seq x y z
N LEU A 1 4.07 -15.74 6.09
CA LEU A 1 2.79 -15.02 5.87
C LEU A 1 2.71 -14.44 4.46
N VAL A 2 3.37 -13.33 4.10
CA VAL A 2 3.26 -12.74 2.72
C VAL A 2 3.61 -13.74 1.61
N GLU A 3 4.67 -14.55 1.80
CA GLU A 3 5.05 -15.61 0.85
C GLU A 3 4.05 -16.78 0.80
N GLN A 4 3.41 -17.09 1.92
CA GLN A 4 2.36 -18.12 1.98
C GLN A 4 1.11 -17.67 1.22
N TRP A 5 0.70 -16.41 1.42
CA TRP A 5 -0.38 -15.79 0.66
C TRP A 5 -0.12 -15.76 -0.85
N GLY A 6 1.12 -15.48 -1.26
CA GLY A 6 1.49 -15.57 -2.68
C GLY A 6 1.35 -16.96 -3.27
N ALA A 7 1.75 -17.99 -2.52
CA ALA A 7 1.61 -19.38 -2.95
C ALA A 7 0.14 -19.82 -3.02
N GLU A 8 -0.68 -19.48 -2.02
CA GLU A 8 -2.11 -19.77 -1.99
C GLU A 8 -2.86 -19.05 -3.13
N PHE A 9 -2.49 -17.80 -3.42
CA PHE A 9 -3.08 -17.03 -4.52
C PHE A 9 -2.82 -17.69 -5.87
N LEU A 10 -1.60 -18.17 -6.12
CA LEU A 10 -1.25 -18.90 -7.34
C LEU A 10 -1.89 -20.30 -7.40
N GLN A 11 -2.17 -20.94 -6.27
CA GLN A 11 -2.92 -22.19 -6.27
C GLN A 11 -4.37 -21.99 -6.74
N LEU A 12 -5.01 -20.90 -6.32
CA LEU A 12 -6.37 -20.56 -6.73
C LEU A 12 -6.41 -19.98 -8.15
N TYR A 13 -5.39 -19.20 -8.54
CA TYR A 13 -5.27 -18.55 -9.84
C TYR A 13 -3.89 -18.80 -10.47
N PRO A 14 -3.66 -20.00 -11.07
CA PRO A 14 -2.34 -20.38 -11.59
C PRO A 14 -1.82 -19.50 -12.72
N SER A 15 -2.72 -18.83 -13.45
CA SER A 15 -2.39 -17.94 -14.57
C SER A 15 -2.20 -16.48 -14.16
N ALA A 16 -2.43 -16.13 -12.89
CA ALA A 16 -2.34 -14.75 -12.44
C ALA A 16 -0.87 -14.29 -12.37
N ASN A 17 -0.60 -13.11 -12.91
CA ASN A 17 0.69 -12.45 -12.76
C ASN A 17 0.69 -11.64 -11.46
N ILE A 18 1.33 -12.18 -10.41
CA ILE A 18 1.39 -11.54 -9.10
C ILE A 18 2.78 -11.01 -8.76
N LEU A 19 2.83 -9.89 -8.04
CA LEU A 19 4.06 -9.34 -7.46
C LEU A 19 4.05 -9.53 -5.95
N VAL A 20 4.86 -10.47 -5.45
CA VAL A 20 5.06 -10.67 -4.01
C VAL A 20 6.31 -9.92 -3.57
N ALA A 21 6.12 -8.86 -2.78
CA ALA A 21 7.23 -8.01 -2.33
C ALA A 21 7.86 -8.56 -1.04
N THR A 22 9.18 -8.71 -1.04
CA THR A 22 9.96 -9.17 0.12
C THR A 22 10.64 -8.01 0.81
N LYS A 23 11.16 -8.24 2.03
CA LYS A 23 11.91 -7.21 2.79
C LYS A 23 13.13 -6.67 2.02
N ARG A 24 13.77 -7.49 1.18
CA ARG A 24 14.95 -7.12 0.38
C ARG A 24 14.60 -6.14 -0.74
N ASP A 25 13.36 -6.16 -1.22
CA ASP A 25 12.90 -5.26 -2.29
C ASP A 25 12.73 -3.82 -1.80
N PHE A 26 12.51 -3.62 -0.50
CA PHE A 26 12.39 -2.32 0.14
C PHE A 26 13.73 -1.73 0.60
N GLU A 27 14.84 -2.44 0.40
CA GLU A 27 16.18 -1.88 0.62
C GLU A 27 16.44 -0.71 -0.34
N LYS A 28 17.19 0.31 0.10
CA LYS A 28 17.39 1.57 -0.64
C LYS A 28 17.83 1.37 -2.10
N LYS A 29 18.62 0.32 -2.36
CA LYS A 29 19.10 -0.04 -3.71
C LYS A 29 17.99 -0.61 -4.62
N ASN A 30 17.08 -1.39 -4.06
CA ASN A 30 16.03 -2.11 -4.80
C ASN A 30 14.69 -1.39 -4.81
N ARG A 31 14.46 -0.46 -3.86
CA ARG A 31 13.19 0.26 -3.69
C ARG A 31 12.74 0.97 -4.97
N LYS A 32 13.64 1.65 -5.68
CA LYS A 32 13.31 2.29 -6.97
C LYS A 32 12.84 1.26 -7.99
N LYS A 33 13.55 0.14 -8.11
CA LYS A 33 13.21 -0.95 -9.04
C LYS A 33 11.86 -1.59 -8.68
N LEU A 34 11.58 -1.77 -7.40
CA LEU A 34 10.30 -2.30 -6.92
C LEU A 34 9.14 -1.40 -7.34
N PHE A 35 9.22 -0.10 -7.05
CA PHE A 35 8.16 0.83 -7.44
C PHE A 35 8.04 0.99 -8.97
N SER A 36 9.15 0.98 -9.69
CA SER A 36 9.11 0.98 -11.16
C SER A 36 8.36 -0.24 -11.67
N LYS A 37 8.65 -1.45 -11.14
CA LYS A 37 7.89 -2.66 -11.51
C LYS A 37 6.41 -2.49 -11.20
N MET A 38 6.05 -2.06 -9.99
CA MET A 38 4.65 -1.85 -9.60
C MET A 38 3.91 -0.86 -10.50
N ALA A 39 4.60 0.20 -10.94
CA ALA A 39 4.00 1.24 -11.77
C ALA A 39 3.89 0.87 -13.25
N THR A 40 4.76 -0.02 -13.76
CA THR A 40 4.82 -0.34 -15.19
C THR A 40 4.36 -1.75 -15.53
N GLY A 41 4.17 -2.62 -14.54
CA GLY A 41 3.81 -4.01 -14.73
C GLY A 41 2.29 -4.22 -14.71
N GLU A 42 1.81 -5.03 -15.64
CA GLU A 42 0.44 -5.55 -15.63
C GLU A 42 0.37 -6.70 -14.61
N TYR A 43 -0.01 -6.40 -13.37
CA TYR A 43 -0.16 -7.37 -12.30
C TYR A 43 -1.62 -7.53 -11.91
N ASP A 44 -2.08 -8.77 -11.79
CA ASP A 44 -3.43 -9.08 -11.29
C ASP A 44 -3.53 -8.84 -9.78
N ALA A 45 -2.42 -9.03 -9.06
CA ALA A 45 -2.34 -8.74 -7.63
C ALA A 45 -0.92 -8.37 -7.18
N ILE A 46 -0.83 -7.48 -6.19
CA ILE A 46 0.42 -7.11 -5.54
C ILE A 46 0.29 -7.40 -4.05
N ILE A 47 1.16 -8.26 -3.53
CA ILE A 47 1.13 -8.71 -2.13
C ILE A 47 2.33 -8.11 -1.41
N ILE A 48 2.07 -7.29 -0.39
CA ILE A 48 3.09 -6.56 0.36
C ILE A 48 2.83 -6.74 1.85
N GLY A 49 3.88 -6.90 2.65
CA GLY A 49 3.74 -6.90 4.11
C GLY A 49 3.32 -5.53 4.64
N HIS A 50 2.42 -5.50 5.62
CA HIS A 50 1.87 -4.27 6.23
C HIS A 50 2.94 -3.22 6.56
N SER A 51 4.02 -3.61 7.24
CA SER A 51 5.13 -2.71 7.62
C SER A 51 5.92 -2.15 6.44
N GLN A 52 5.84 -2.78 5.27
CA GLN A 52 6.47 -2.26 4.05
C GLN A 52 5.51 -1.37 3.26
N PHE A 53 4.21 -1.61 3.35
CA PHE A 53 3.18 -0.72 2.81
C PHE A 53 3.26 0.67 3.45
N GLU A 54 3.45 0.75 4.76
CA GLU A 54 3.67 2.02 5.48
C GLU A 54 4.89 2.82 4.99
N LYS A 55 5.87 2.14 4.37
CA LYS A 55 7.07 2.80 3.81
C LYS A 55 6.86 3.34 2.41
N ILE A 56 5.69 3.12 1.81
CA ILE A 56 5.33 3.71 0.52
C ILE A 56 4.99 5.17 0.78
N PRO A 57 5.77 6.13 0.23
CA PRO A 57 5.56 7.52 0.52
C PRO A 57 4.31 8.00 -0.22
N MET A 58 3.32 8.52 0.51
CA MET A 58 2.24 9.29 -0.09
C MET A 58 2.77 10.63 -0.59
N SER A 59 2.18 11.19 -1.65
CA SER A 59 2.54 12.55 -2.06
C SER A 59 2.23 13.55 -0.93
N ILE A 60 3.03 14.61 -0.85
CA ILE A 60 2.90 15.62 0.23
C ILE A 60 1.52 16.26 0.18
N GLU A 61 1.00 16.51 -1.02
CA GLU A 61 -0.34 17.05 -1.24
C GLU A 61 -1.42 16.13 -0.67
N ARG A 62 -1.29 14.80 -0.89
CA ARG A 62 -2.23 13.81 -0.38
C ARG A 62 -2.17 13.71 1.14
N GLN A 63 -0.96 13.77 1.72
CA GLN A 63 -0.78 13.79 3.18
C GLN A 63 -1.47 15.01 3.78
N LYS A 64 -1.28 16.20 3.21
CA LYS A 64 -1.90 17.43 3.68
C LYS A 64 -3.42 17.35 3.61
N MET A 65 -3.97 16.91 2.48
CA MET A 65 -5.41 16.74 2.28
C MET A 65 -6.01 15.75 3.29
N ASN A 66 -5.35 14.62 3.54
CA ASN A 66 -5.84 13.64 4.51
C ASN A 66 -5.88 14.23 5.93
N ILE A 67 -4.84 14.98 6.33
CA ILE A 67 -4.81 15.64 7.65
C ILE A 67 -5.92 16.69 7.75
N GLU A 68 -6.13 17.51 6.71
CA GLU A 68 -7.21 18.51 6.67
C GLU A 68 -8.59 17.85 6.79
N ASN A 69 -8.82 16.75 6.06
CA ASN A 69 -10.07 15.98 6.14
C ASN A 69 -10.30 15.39 7.54
N GLU A 70 -9.25 14.86 8.17
CA GLU A 70 -9.35 14.27 9.51
C GLU A 70 -9.64 15.34 10.58
N ILE A 71 -9.04 16.54 10.45
CA ILE A 71 -9.38 17.71 11.27
C ILE A 71 -10.84 18.11 11.07
N GLU A 72 -11.30 18.15 9.83
CA GLU A 72 -12.68 18.53 9.49
C GLU A 72 -13.68 17.52 10.06
N GLU A 73 -13.46 16.21 9.88
CA GLU A 73 -14.31 15.15 10.45
C GLU A 73 -14.42 15.27 11.98
N ILE A 74 -13.28 15.42 12.66
CA ILE A 74 -13.25 15.56 14.13
C ILE A 74 -13.98 16.84 14.57
N THR A 75 -13.74 17.96 13.88
CA THR A 75 -14.36 19.26 14.20
C THR A 75 -15.87 19.21 14.01
N ASN A 76 -16.33 18.62 12.91
CA ASN A 76 -17.75 18.44 12.63
C ASN A 76 -18.40 17.48 13.65
N GLY A 77 -17.72 16.40 14.01
CA GLY A 77 -18.15 15.50 15.07
C GLY A 77 -18.35 16.21 16.41
N ILE A 78 -17.39 17.01 16.85
CA ILE A 78 -17.49 17.80 18.10
C ILE A 78 -18.63 18.82 18.02
N SER A 79 -18.82 19.48 16.88
CA SER A 79 -19.91 20.44 16.67
C SER A 79 -21.28 19.77 16.78
N SER A 80 -21.43 18.59 16.18
CA SER A 80 -22.68 17.82 16.22
C SER A 80 -23.06 17.31 17.61
N LEU A 81 -22.08 17.08 18.49
CA LEU A 81 -22.29 16.64 19.88
C LEU A 81 -22.58 17.81 20.85
N LYS A 82 -22.29 19.04 20.44
CA LYS A 82 -22.56 20.25 21.23
C LYS A 82 -23.92 20.90 20.93
N ALA A 83 -24.59 20.48 19.86
CA ALA A 83 -25.94 20.91 19.47
C ALA A 83 -27.00 20.07 20.19
#